data_AF-A0A8B9QFA1-F1
#
_entry.id   AF-A0A8B9QFA1-F1
#
_cell.length_a   1.000
_cell.length_b   1.000
_cell.length_c   1.000
_cell.angle_alpha   90.00
_cell.angle_beta   90.00
_cell.angle_gamma   90.00
#
_symmetry.space_group_name_H-M   'P 1'
#
loop_
_entity.id
_entity.type
_entity.pdbx_description
1 polymer ?
#
loop_
_entity_poly.entity_id
_entity_poly.type
_entity_poly.pdbx_seq_one_letter_code
_entity_poly.pdbx_strand_id
1 'polypeptide(L)'
;RQCSILLGRRATRQAHEQSGHRGPITAQAWDLSRGHPMLALRWYKTACAKYPVCMKITKVPFTSTCGRIKRGEQPFATWQVDYVGPLRPSQGQKYI
;
A
#
# COMPACT_ATOMS: atom_id res chain seq x y z
N ARG A 1 -15.52 12.02 -26.56
CA ARG A 1 -14.53 11.01 -26.10
C ARG A 1 -14.01 11.27 -24.68
N GLN A 2 -13.74 12.52 -24.27
CA GLN A 2 -13.25 12.85 -22.91
C GLN A 2 -14.30 12.67 -21.80
N CYS A 3 -15.58 13.01 -22.07
CA CYS A 3 -16.67 12.90 -21.11
C CYS A 3 -16.97 11.43 -20.71
N SER A 4 -16.97 10.51 -21.67
CA SER A 4 -17.15 9.06 -21.44
C SER A 4 -16.03 8.44 -20.60
N ILE A 5 -14.80 8.96 -20.70
CA ILE A 5 -13.65 8.50 -19.91
C ILE A 5 -13.77 8.93 -18.45
N LEU A 6 -14.20 10.18 -18.20
CA LEU A 6 -14.40 10.69 -16.85
C LEU A 6 -15.56 9.99 -16.15
N LEU A 7 -16.67 9.75 -16.86
CA LEU A 7 -17.81 8.98 -16.36
C LEU A 7 -17.41 7.53 -16.02
N GLY A 8 -16.65 6.87 -16.90
CA GLY A 8 -16.16 5.52 -16.65
C GLY A 8 -15.25 5.41 -15.42
N ARG A 9 -14.38 6.40 -15.18
CA ARG A 9 -13.52 6.45 -13.98
C ARG A 9 -14.31 6.66 -12.69
N ARG A 10 -15.36 7.48 -12.73
CA ARG A 10 -16.20 7.74 -11.56
C ARG A 10 -17.03 6.51 -11.19
N ALA A 11 -17.62 5.85 -12.19
CA ALA A 11 -18.41 4.63 -12.01
C ALA A 11 -17.56 3.50 -11.40
N THR A 12 -16.40 3.18 -11.96
CA THR A 12 -15.58 2.08 -11.42
C THR A 12 -15.01 2.36 -10.02
N ARG A 13 -14.79 3.64 -9.69
CA ARG A 13 -14.39 4.05 -8.34
C ARG A 13 -15.54 3.82 -7.34
N GLN A 14 -16.75 4.21 -7.71
CA GLN A 14 -17.94 4.01 -6.89
C GLN A 14 -18.24 2.51 -6.71
N ALA A 15 -18.10 1.71 -7.75
CA ALA A 15 -18.27 0.25 -7.68
C ALA A 15 -17.26 -0.40 -6.73
N HIS A 16 -16.00 0.03 -6.77
CA HIS A 16 -14.97 -0.44 -5.86
C HIS A 16 -15.29 -0.08 -4.39
N GLU A 17 -15.77 1.14 -4.14
CA GLU A 17 -16.19 1.58 -2.80
C GLU A 17 -17.41 0.79 -2.30
N GLN A 18 -18.46 0.69 -3.12
CA GLN A 18 -19.72 0.04 -2.74
C GLN A 18 -19.66 -1.49 -2.68
N SER A 19 -18.68 -2.11 -3.35
CA SER A 19 -18.39 -3.54 -3.19
C SER A 19 -17.56 -3.86 -1.94
N GLY A 20 -17.19 -2.85 -1.14
CA GLY A 20 -16.44 -3.00 0.10
C GLY A 20 -14.94 -3.12 -0.12
N HIS A 21 -14.38 -2.30 -1.03
CA HIS A 21 -12.96 -2.26 -1.35
C HIS A 21 -12.37 -3.59 -1.86
N ARG A 22 -13.22 -4.44 -2.45
CA ARG A 22 -12.80 -5.73 -3.01
C ARG A 22 -12.00 -5.53 -4.30
N GLY A 23 -11.41 -6.64 -4.76
CA GLY A 23 -10.57 -6.65 -5.95
C GLY A 23 -11.33 -6.27 -7.24
N PRO A 24 -10.59 -6.01 -8.34
CA PRO A 24 -11.16 -5.49 -9.58
C PRO A 24 -12.27 -6.35 -10.20
N ILE A 25 -12.15 -7.68 -10.08
CA ILE A 25 -13.15 -8.63 -10.60
C ILE A 25 -14.45 -8.52 -9.80
N THR A 26 -14.35 -8.42 -8.47
CA THR A 26 -15.53 -8.30 -7.62
C THR A 26 -16.21 -6.94 -7.78
N ALA A 27 -15.45 -5.86 -7.94
CA ALA A 27 -16.01 -4.55 -8.26
C ALA A 27 -16.74 -4.54 -9.62
N GLN A 28 -16.19 -5.24 -10.63
CA GLN A 28 -16.85 -5.40 -11.93
C GLN A 28 -18.12 -6.25 -11.83
N ALA A 29 -18.09 -7.36 -11.10
CA ALA A 29 -19.26 -8.20 -10.86
C ALA A 29 -20.36 -7.46 -10.08
N TRP A 30 -19.97 -6.59 -9.14
CA TRP A 30 -20.87 -5.74 -8.39
C TRP A 30 -21.57 -4.71 -9.31
N ASP A 31 -20.85 -4.08 -10.24
CA ASP A 31 -21.48 -3.16 -11.21
C ASP A 31 -22.44 -3.90 -12.15
N LEU A 32 -22.04 -5.08 -12.64
CA LEU A 32 -22.87 -5.92 -13.50
C LEU A 32 -24.18 -6.35 -12.83
N SER A 33 -24.13 -6.72 -11.55
CA SER A 33 -25.34 -7.14 -10.81
C SER A 33 -26.35 -6.01 -10.59
N ARG A 34 -25.94 -4.76 -10.77
CA ARG A 34 -26.78 -3.55 -10.69
C ARG A 34 -27.29 -3.08 -12.06
N GLY A 35 -26.97 -3.78 -13.14
CA GLY A 35 -27.37 -3.41 -14.50
C GLY A 35 -26.55 -2.26 -15.09
N HIS A 36 -25.40 -1.92 -14.49
CA HIS A 36 -24.52 -0.92 -15.06
C HIS A 36 -23.82 -1.45 -16.33
N PRO A 37 -23.51 -0.58 -17.31
CA PRO A 37 -22.77 -1.00 -18.50
C PRO A 37 -21.43 -1.63 -18.14
N MET A 38 -21.13 -2.78 -18.74
CA MET A 38 -19.88 -3.48 -18.49
C MET A 38 -18.68 -2.67 -19.02
N LEU A 39 -17.98 -1.99 -18.12
CA LEU A 39 -16.73 -1.31 -18.45
C LEU A 39 -15.55 -2.28 -18.54
N ALA A 40 -14.54 -1.92 -19.32
CA ALA A 40 -13.33 -2.73 -19.45
C ALA A 40 -12.62 -2.90 -18.09
N LEU A 41 -12.17 -4.12 -17.79
CA LEU A 41 -11.53 -4.49 -16.51
C LEU A 41 -10.37 -3.57 -16.10
N ARG A 42 -9.65 -2.98 -17.07
CA ARG A 42 -8.57 -2.00 -16.82
C ARG A 42 -9.03 -0.78 -16.00
N TRP A 43 -10.30 -0.37 -16.13
CA TRP A 43 -10.86 0.74 -15.38
C TRP A 43 -11.05 0.40 -13.90
N TYR A 44 -11.51 -0.83 -13.61
CA TYR A 44 -11.61 -1.34 -12.25
C TYR A 44 -10.23 -1.59 -11.63
N LYS A 45 -9.28 -2.15 -12.38
CA LYS A 45 -7.88 -2.30 -11.94
C LYS A 45 -7.28 -0.95 -11.53
N THR A 46 -7.49 0.08 -12.36
CA THR A 46 -7.02 1.44 -12.07
C THR A 46 -7.71 2.02 -10.85
N ALA A 47 -9.03 1.83 -10.72
CA ALA A 47 -9.79 2.32 -9.57
C ALA A 47 -9.33 1.70 -8.26
N CYS A 48 -9.14 0.37 -8.22
CA CYS A 48 -8.65 -0.33 -7.03
C CYS A 48 -7.21 0.09 -6.67
N ALA A 49 -6.32 0.17 -7.68
CA ALA A 49 -4.91 0.48 -7.46
C ALA A 49 -4.66 1.93 -7.03
N LYS A 50 -5.54 2.86 -7.43
CA LYS A 50 -5.39 4.31 -7.14
C LYS A 50 -6.32 4.81 -6.04
N TYR A 51 -7.11 3.93 -5.40
CA TYR A 51 -8.00 4.36 -4.34
C TYR A 51 -7.20 4.71 -3.07
N PRO A 52 -7.34 5.93 -2.50
CA PRO A 52 -6.44 6.40 -1.44
C PRO A 52 -6.37 5.49 -0.21
N VAL A 53 -7.52 4.94 0.24
CA VAL A 53 -7.54 4.06 1.42
C VAL A 53 -6.86 2.72 1.13
N CYS A 54 -7.14 2.14 -0.04
CA CYS A 54 -6.54 0.88 -0.45
C CYS A 54 -5.04 1.04 -0.68
N MET A 55 -4.57 2.14 -1.27
CA MET A 55 -3.14 2.41 -1.40
C MET A 55 -2.43 2.47 -0.05
N LYS A 56 -3.07 3.06 0.98
CA LYS A 56 -2.50 3.15 2.33
C LYS A 56 -2.49 1.81 3.07
N ILE A 57 -3.51 0.98 2.86
CA ILE A 57 -3.67 -0.32 3.55
C ILE A 57 -2.94 -1.45 2.80
N THR A 58 -2.75 -1.31 1.49
CA THR A 58 -2.08 -2.33 0.68
C THR A 58 -0.65 -2.48 1.16
N LYS A 59 -0.30 -3.70 1.56
CA LYS A 59 1.08 -4.06 1.88
C LYS A 59 1.92 -3.86 0.62
N VAL A 60 2.82 -2.89 0.64
CA VAL A 60 3.83 -2.77 -0.40
C VAL A 60 4.68 -4.04 -0.34
N PRO A 61 4.82 -4.81 -1.44
CA PRO A 61 5.69 -5.96 -1.44
C PRO A 61 7.09 -5.49 -1.07
N PHE A 62 7.71 -6.16 -0.09
CA PHE A 62 9.08 -5.87 0.31
C PHE A 62 9.96 -6.05 -0.94
N THR A 63 10.52 -4.96 -1.44
CA THR A 63 11.51 -5.05 -2.52
C THR A 63 12.76 -5.68 -1.92
N SER A 64 13.14 -6.85 -2.45
CA SER A 64 14.17 -7.73 -1.88
C SER A 64 15.60 -7.18 -1.91
N THR A 65 15.79 -5.96 -2.42
CA THR A 65 17.12 -5.31 -2.44
C THR A 65 17.41 -4.71 -1.08
N CYS A 66 17.82 -5.55 -0.13
CA CYS A 66 18.49 -5.08 1.08
C CYS A 66 19.86 -4.51 0.67
N GLY A 67 20.07 -3.21 0.92
CA GLY A 67 21.37 -2.59 0.70
C GLY A 67 22.42 -3.14 1.67
N ARG A 68 23.70 -3.10 1.28
CA ARG A 68 24.80 -3.46 2.19
C ARG A 68 25.13 -2.25 3.08
N ILE A 69 25.14 -2.45 4.40
CA ILE A 69 25.63 -1.44 5.35
C ILE A 69 27.11 -1.17 5.07
N LYS A 70 27.48 0.11 4.94
CA LYS A 70 28.87 0.53 4.74
C LYS A 70 29.68 0.21 6.00
N ARG A 71 30.88 -0.35 5.81
CA ARG A 71 31.83 -0.64 6.88
C ARG A 71 32.99 0.35 6.81
N GLY A 72 33.53 0.72 7.96
CA GLY A 72 34.79 1.46 8.02
C GLY A 72 35.94 0.61 7.51
N GLU A 73 36.87 1.22 6.77
CA GLU A 73 38.04 0.54 6.20
C GLU A 73 39.20 0.44 7.22
N GLN A 74 39.12 1.20 8.32
CA GLN A 74 40.11 1.24 9.39
C GLN A 74 39.41 1.23 10.76
N PRO A 75 40.12 0.86 11.84
CA PRO A 75 39.61 1.04 13.20
C PRO A 75 39.13 2.48 13.42
N PHE A 76 38.06 2.64 14.21
CA PHE A 76 37.46 3.94 14.52
C PHE A 76 36.84 4.70 13.33
N ALA A 77 36.83 4.14 12.11
CA ALA A 77 36.35 4.86 10.92
C ALA A 77 34.82 4.98 10.83
N THR A 78 34.05 4.04 11.39
CA THR A 78 32.58 4.14 11.42
C THR A 78 32.03 3.39 12.62
N TRP A 79 31.13 4.04 13.36
CA TRP A 79 30.43 3.49 14.50
C TRP A 79 28.93 3.52 14.24
N GLN A 80 28.24 2.41 14.53
CA GLN A 80 26.80 2.38 14.66
C GLN A 80 26.50 2.19 16.15
N VAL A 81 25.83 3.17 16.75
CA VAL A 81 25.47 3.17 18.17
C VAL A 81 23.96 3.35 18.24
N ASP A 82 23.30 2.51 19.01
CA ASP A 82 21.86 2.58 19.26
C ASP A 82 21.61 2.21 20.73
N TYR A 83 20.50 2.72 21.29
CA TYR A 83 20.10 2.40 22.64
C TYR A 83 19.14 1.22 22.66
N VAL A 84 19.37 0.28 23.58
CA VAL A 84 18.46 -0.84 23.82
C VAL A 84 17.67 -0.58 25.10
N GLY A 85 16.34 -0.41 24.97
CA GLY A 85 15.46 -0.31 26.13
C GLY A 85 14.02 0.15 25.81
N PRO A 86 13.16 0.31 26.84
CA PRO A 86 13.48 0.16 28.25
C PRO A 86 13.68 -1.29 28.67
N LEU A 87 14.78 -1.56 29.36
CA LEU A 87 15.09 -2.84 29.98
C LEU A 87 14.26 -3.02 31.25
N ARG A 88 14.12 -4.28 31.67
CA ARG A 88 13.60 -4.58 33.01
C ARG A 88 14.49 -3.87 34.04
N PRO A 89 13.93 -3.14 35.01
CA PRO A 89 14.74 -2.39 35.96
C PRO A 89 15.67 -3.34 36.72
N SER A 90 16.97 -3.18 36.51
CA SER A 90 18.02 -3.69 37.39
C SER A 90 18.86 -2.49 37.80
N GLN A 91 18.91 -2.21 39.11
CA GLN A 91 19.66 -1.08 39.67
C GLN A 91 19.27 0.30 39.09
N GLY A 92 18.06 0.44 38.55
CA GLY A 92 17.55 1.72 38.01
C GLY A 92 18.00 2.05 36.59
N GLN A 93 18.89 1.26 35.96
CA GLN A 93 19.27 1.43 34.56
C GLN A 93 18.15 0.91 33.64
N LYS A 94 17.73 1.73 32.67
CA LYS A 94 16.65 1.40 31.72
C LYS A 94 17.11 1.25 30.28
N TYR A 95 18.28 1.77 29.92
CA TYR A 95 18.79 1.72 28.55
C TYR A 95 20.26 1.33 28.57
N ILE A 96 20.72 0.57 27.59
CA ILE A 96 22.14 0.28 27.34
C ILE A 96 22.51 0.89 25.99
#